data_AF-A0A4Q0YCR6-F1
#
_entry.id   AF-A0A4Q0YCR6-F1
#
_cell.length_a   1.000
_cell.length_b   1.000
_cell.length_c   1.000
_cell.angle_alpha   90.00
_cell.angle_beta   90.00
_cell.angle_gamma   90.00
#
_symmetry.space_group_name_H-M   'P 1'
#
loop_
_entity.id
_entity.type
_entity.pdbx_description
1 polymer ?
#
loop_
_entity_poly.entity_id
_entity_poly.type
_entity_poly.pdbx_seq_one_letter_code
_entity_poly.pdbx_strand_id
1 'polypeptide(L)'
;MLLMKLEAKEKFSFLQLAHYLARIDNDYGEKEQEIILEYCAEMGIDNDNDFDINEFSLEDTLKDFKSIKSKKIVILELMILIHADDRFDLKERALISKINDTFKLEPDSLEFCSQWGKGVAALYSQGKLFINQV
;
A
#
# COMPACT_ATOMS: atom_id res chain seq x y z
N MET A 1 -9.43 1.88 -5.40
CA MET A 1 -8.02 1.55 -5.62
C MET A 1 -7.73 1.61 -7.13
N LEU A 2 -6.48 1.80 -7.52
CA LEU A 2 -6.00 2.13 -8.86
C LEU A 2 -5.03 1.07 -9.42
N LEU A 3 -4.87 -0.07 -8.74
CA LEU A 3 -3.83 -1.05 -8.99
C LEU A 3 -3.97 -1.77 -10.33
N MET A 4 -5.18 -1.81 -10.90
CA MET A 4 -5.37 -2.30 -12.27
C MET A 4 -4.69 -1.45 -13.35
N LYS A 5 -4.21 -0.26 -13.01
CA LYS A 5 -3.43 0.59 -13.91
C LYS A 5 -1.92 0.29 -13.91
N LEU A 6 -1.46 -0.62 -13.04
CA LEU A 6 -0.07 -1.11 -12.99
C LEU A 6 0.16 -2.20 -14.04
N GLU A 7 1.40 -2.29 -14.52
CA GLU A 7 1.83 -3.41 -15.36
C GLU A 7 1.88 -4.72 -14.56
N ALA A 8 1.84 -5.87 -15.24
CA ALA A 8 1.81 -7.17 -14.58
C ALA A 8 2.95 -7.36 -13.57
N LYS A 9 4.19 -6.96 -13.94
CA LYS A 9 5.32 -7.02 -13.02
C LYS A 9 5.14 -6.09 -11.81
N GLU A 10 4.72 -4.85 -12.06
CA GLU A 10 4.51 -3.83 -11.03
C GLU A 10 3.46 -4.25 -10.00
N LYS A 11 2.45 -5.06 -10.39
CA LYS A 11 1.45 -5.61 -9.48
C LYS A 11 2.07 -6.55 -8.43
N PHE A 12 2.94 -7.47 -8.85
CA PHE A 12 3.63 -8.38 -7.93
C PHE A 12 4.60 -7.61 -7.01
N SER A 13 5.36 -6.66 -7.57
CA SER A 13 6.26 -5.81 -6.79
C SER A 13 5.47 -4.94 -5.78
N PHE A 14 4.27 -4.47 -6.15
CA PHE A 14 3.40 -3.73 -5.24
C PHE A 14 2.90 -4.62 -4.11
N LEU A 15 2.48 -5.85 -4.39
CA LEU A 15 2.03 -6.78 -3.36
C LEU A 15 3.13 -7.08 -2.34
N GLN A 16 4.36 -7.35 -2.78
CA GLN A 16 5.51 -7.54 -1.88
C GLN A 16 5.78 -6.29 -1.03
N LEU A 17 5.68 -5.10 -1.62
CA LEU A 17 5.84 -3.84 -0.92
C LEU A 17 4.74 -3.61 0.13
N ALA A 18 3.50 -3.98 -0.18
CA ALA A 18 2.37 -3.89 0.75
C ALA A 18 2.55 -4.87 1.93
N HIS A 19 2.98 -6.11 1.67
CA HIS A 19 3.30 -7.06 2.73
C HIS A 19 4.44 -6.58 3.64
N TYR A 20 5.48 -6.00 3.06
CA TYR A 20 6.59 -5.42 3.79
C TYR A 20 6.14 -4.27 4.71
N LEU A 21 5.32 -3.36 4.16
CA LEU A 21 4.80 -2.22 4.90
C LEU A 21 3.94 -2.66 6.08
N ALA A 22 2.98 -3.57 5.86
CA ALA A 22 2.08 -4.10 6.89
C ALA A 22 2.76 -5.00 7.95
N ARG A 23 4.08 -5.19 7.89
CA ARG A 23 4.85 -6.02 8.84
C ARG A 23 6.03 -5.28 9.46
N ILE A 24 6.27 -4.02 9.09
CA ILE A 24 7.49 -3.30 9.50
C ILE A 24 7.51 -2.97 11.00
N ASP A 25 6.33 -2.79 11.60
CA ASP A 25 6.12 -2.56 13.02
C ASP A 25 5.83 -3.84 13.82
N ASN A 26 5.73 -4.98 13.13
CA ASN A 26 5.48 -6.31 13.67
C ASN A 26 4.04 -6.53 14.18
N ASP A 27 3.08 -5.69 13.79
CA ASP A 27 1.64 -5.81 14.11
C ASP A 27 0.81 -5.98 12.84
N TYR A 28 0.89 -7.15 12.18
CA TYR A 28 0.08 -7.43 10.97
C TYR A 28 -1.38 -7.74 11.34
N GLY A 29 -2.21 -6.69 11.34
CA GLY A 29 -3.58 -6.73 11.85
C GLY A 29 -4.63 -7.24 10.86
N GLU A 30 -5.84 -7.55 11.35
CA GLU A 30 -6.96 -8.03 10.53
C GLU A 30 -7.37 -7.02 9.43
N LYS A 31 -7.34 -5.72 9.74
CA LYS A 31 -7.71 -4.69 8.76
C LYS A 31 -6.72 -4.60 7.60
N GLU A 32 -5.42 -4.71 7.89
CA GLU A 32 -4.39 -4.71 6.86
C GLU A 32 -4.45 -5.98 6.01
N GLN A 33 -4.70 -7.14 6.64
CA GLN A 33 -4.99 -8.39 5.93
C GLN A 33 -6.14 -8.22 4.94
N GLU A 34 -7.22 -7.60 5.39
CA GLU A 34 -8.39 -7.34 4.54
C GLU A 34 -8.05 -6.44 3.36
N ILE A 35 -7.32 -5.34 3.57
CA ILE A 35 -6.86 -4.44 2.50
C ILE A 35 -5.92 -5.16 1.52
N ILE A 36 -5.01 -6.00 2.00
CA ILE A 36 -4.11 -6.77 1.13
C ILE A 36 -4.91 -7.76 0.26
N LEU A 37 -5.92 -8.43 0.81
CA LEU A 37 -6.79 -9.31 0.04
C LEU A 37 -7.58 -8.55 -1.03
N GLU A 38 -7.99 -7.32 -0.74
CA GLU A 38 -8.65 -6.45 -1.71
C GLU A 38 -7.69 -5.98 -2.81
N TYR A 39 -6.43 -5.70 -2.48
CA TYR A 39 -5.39 -5.43 -3.47
C TYR A 39 -5.19 -6.63 -4.41
N CYS A 40 -5.14 -7.84 -3.86
CA CYS A 40 -5.06 -9.08 -4.65
C CYS A 40 -6.27 -9.21 -5.59
N ALA A 41 -7.48 -9.03 -5.06
CA ALA A 41 -8.72 -9.10 -5.82
C ALA A 41 -8.78 -8.04 -6.93
N GLU A 42 -8.38 -6.80 -6.66
CA GLU A 42 -8.35 -5.74 -7.67
C GLU A 42 -7.32 -6.07 -8.76
N MET A 43 -6.10 -6.46 -8.38
CA MET A 43 -5.03 -6.77 -9.32
C MET A 43 -5.25 -8.04 -10.13
N GLY A 44 -6.12 -8.95 -9.65
CA GLY A 44 -6.36 -10.27 -10.23
C GLY A 44 -5.20 -11.22 -10.01
N ILE A 45 -4.56 -11.16 -8.84
CA ILE A 45 -3.44 -12.03 -8.44
C ILE A 45 -3.73 -12.71 -7.11
N ASP A 46 -3.09 -13.86 -6.86
CA ASP A 46 -3.17 -14.54 -5.58
C ASP A 46 -2.32 -13.83 -4.52
N ASN A 47 -2.72 -13.96 -3.26
CA ASN A 47 -1.98 -13.43 -2.13
C ASN A 47 -0.66 -14.18 -1.90
N ASP A 48 0.37 -13.46 -1.47
CA ASP A 48 1.65 -14.05 -1.09
C ASP A 48 1.63 -14.44 0.40
N ASN A 49 1.09 -15.63 0.68
CA ASN A 49 0.97 -16.14 2.04
C ASN A 49 2.32 -16.49 2.68
N ASP A 50 3.37 -16.64 1.86
CA ASP A 50 4.71 -17.08 2.28
C ASP A 50 5.73 -15.92 2.28
N PHE A 51 5.25 -14.67 2.28
CA PHE A 51 6.11 -13.49 2.30
C PHE A 51 7.07 -13.50 3.50
N ASP A 52 8.39 -13.52 3.23
CA ASP A 52 9.45 -13.36 4.23
C ASP A 52 10.06 -11.95 4.19
N ILE A 53 9.93 -11.23 5.29
CA ILE A 53 10.51 -9.88 5.47
C ILE A 53 12.04 -9.88 5.35
N ASN A 54 12.72 -10.99 5.65
CA ASN A 54 14.18 -11.10 5.61
C ASN A 54 14.72 -11.30 4.19
N GLU A 55 13.90 -11.86 3.29
CA GLU A 55 14.25 -12.06 1.87
C GLU A 55 13.85 -10.87 1.00
N PHE A 56 13.02 -9.96 1.53
CA PHE A 56 12.53 -8.79 0.80
C PHE A 56 13.62 -7.73 0.56
N SER A 57 13.79 -7.34 -0.71
CA SER A 57 14.64 -6.21 -1.12
C SER A 57 13.78 -5.02 -1.53
N LEU A 58 13.72 -3.99 -0.68
CA LEU A 58 13.02 -2.74 -1.01
C LEU A 58 13.59 -2.11 -2.28
N GLU A 59 14.92 -2.05 -2.41
CA GLU A 59 15.57 -1.38 -3.53
C GLU A 59 15.31 -2.06 -4.87
N ASP A 60 15.29 -3.39 -4.91
CA ASP A 60 15.01 -4.13 -6.14
C ASP A 60 13.52 -4.04 -6.50
N THR A 61 12.64 -4.14 -5.51
CA THR A 61 11.19 -3.97 -5.70
C THR A 61 10.85 -2.61 -6.29
N LEU A 62 11.48 -1.53 -5.79
CA LEU A 62 11.21 -0.17 -6.26
C LEU A 62 11.69 0.09 -7.70
N LYS A 63 12.65 -0.68 -8.22
CA LYS A 63 13.15 -0.54 -9.61
C LYS A 63 12.11 -0.97 -10.66
N ASP A 64 11.12 -1.75 -10.27
CA ASP A 64 10.10 -2.24 -11.20
C ASP A 64 9.12 -1.15 -11.63
N PHE A 65 8.94 -0.11 -10.81
CA PHE A 65 8.05 1.01 -11.10
C PHE A 65 8.76 2.07 -11.95
N LYS A 66 8.61 1.95 -13.27
CA LYS A 66 9.34 2.79 -14.22
C LYS A 66 8.65 4.14 -14.46
N SER A 67 7.33 4.12 -14.60
CA SER A 67 6.57 5.31 -14.97
C SER A 67 6.27 6.20 -13.77
N ILE A 68 6.22 7.52 -13.98
CA ILE A 68 5.80 8.48 -12.93
C ILE A 68 4.38 8.16 -12.44
N LYS A 69 3.53 7.64 -13.34
CA LYS A 69 2.16 7.24 -13.04
C LYS A 69 2.14 6.05 -12.06
N SER A 70 2.91 5.00 -12.34
CA SER A 70 3.01 3.80 -11.49
C SER A 70 3.53 4.16 -10.11
N LYS A 71 4.58 4.98 -10.03
CA LYS A 71 5.14 5.48 -8.76
C LYS A 71 4.11 6.24 -7.91
N LYS A 72 3.30 7.09 -8.54
CA LYS A 72 2.21 7.81 -7.86
C LYS A 72 1.10 6.87 -7.37
N ILE A 73 0.74 5.87 -8.18
CA ILE A 73 -0.23 4.83 -7.77
C ILE A 73 0.27 4.10 -6.53
N VAL A 74 1.53 3.66 -6.53
CA VAL A 74 2.13 2.98 -5.37
C VAL A 74 1.99 3.80 -4.09
N ILE A 75 2.39 5.09 -4.10
CA ILE A 75 2.27 5.94 -2.91
C ILE A 75 0.82 6.08 -2.46
N LEU A 76 -0.11 6.36 -3.38
CA LEU A 76 -1.53 6.53 -3.04
C LEU A 76 -2.11 5.28 -2.38
N GLU A 77 -1.88 4.11 -2.98
CA GLU A 77 -2.43 2.86 -2.48
C GLU A 77 -1.77 2.45 -1.16
N LEU A 78 -0.44 2.62 -0.98
CA LEU A 78 0.19 2.37 0.32
C LEU A 78 -0.35 3.28 1.43
N MET A 79 -0.75 4.52 1.13
CA MET A 79 -1.39 5.39 2.12
C MET A 79 -2.75 4.86 2.59
N ILE A 80 -3.50 4.15 1.74
CA ILE A 80 -4.76 3.50 2.16
C ILE A 80 -4.46 2.40 3.19
N LEU A 81 -3.43 1.60 2.93
CA LEU A 81 -3.03 0.49 3.81
C LEU A 81 -2.63 1.00 5.19
N ILE A 82 -1.80 2.04 5.25
CA ILE A 82 -1.32 2.60 6.52
C ILE A 82 -2.45 3.25 7.34
N HIS A 83 -3.44 3.84 6.67
CA HIS A 83 -4.59 4.42 7.37
C HIS A 83 -5.71 3.40 7.65
N ALA A 84 -5.49 2.11 7.38
CA ALA A 84 -6.49 1.08 7.63
C ALA A 84 -6.73 0.86 9.13
N ASP A 85 -5.69 0.88 9.95
CA ASP A 85 -5.73 0.51 11.36
C ASP A 85 -5.69 1.70 12.34
N ASP A 86 -5.97 2.92 11.86
CA ASP A 86 -5.95 4.19 12.61
C ASP A 86 -4.61 4.51 13.31
N ARG A 87 -3.55 3.71 13.12
CA ARG A 87 -2.27 3.83 13.83
C ARG A 87 -1.12 4.02 12.86
N PHE A 88 -0.99 5.23 12.34
CA PHE A 88 0.18 5.58 11.55
C PHE A 88 1.45 5.63 12.42
N ASP A 89 2.31 4.61 12.33
CA ASP A 89 3.54 4.47 13.12
C ASP A 89 4.72 5.26 12.51
N LEU A 90 5.75 5.52 13.32
CA LEU A 90 6.99 6.17 12.87
C LEU A 90 7.73 5.35 11.81
N LYS A 91 7.71 4.01 11.90
CA LYS A 91 8.40 3.15 10.92
C LYS A 91 7.76 3.19 9.54
N GLU A 92 6.44 3.19 9.47
CA GLU A 92 5.69 3.29 8.21
C GLU A 92 5.93 4.66 7.55
N ARG A 93 5.91 5.75 8.34
CA ARG A 93 6.28 7.09 7.87
C ARG A 93 7.68 7.11 7.25
N ALA A 94 8.65 6.52 7.95
CA ALA A 94 10.02 6.46 7.48
C ALA A 94 10.13 5.66 6.17
N LEU A 95 9.40 4.55 6.05
CA LEU A 95 9.34 3.74 4.84
C LEU A 95 8.76 4.53 3.66
N ILE A 96 7.62 5.20 3.85
CA ILE A 96 6.99 6.00 2.79
C ILE A 96 7.89 7.15 2.34
N SER A 97 8.56 7.82 3.27
CA SER A 97 9.57 8.84 2.94
C SER A 97 10.67 8.24 2.08
N LYS A 98 11.22 7.08 2.45
CA LYS A 98 12.27 6.39 1.69
C LYS A 98 11.81 6.01 0.27
N ILE A 99 10.56 5.54 0.12
CA ILE A 99 9.97 5.22 -1.18
C ILE A 99 9.84 6.49 -2.02
N ASN A 100 9.33 7.58 -1.43
CA ASN A 100 9.18 8.87 -2.09
C ASN A 100 10.51 9.43 -2.60
N ASP A 101 11.55 9.38 -1.77
CA ASP A 101 12.91 9.82 -2.10
C ASP A 101 13.50 8.99 -3.24
N THR A 102 13.27 7.68 -3.22
CA THR A 102 13.69 6.76 -4.30
C THR A 102 12.96 7.07 -5.62
N PHE A 103 11.66 7.36 -5.53
CA PHE A 103 10.84 7.71 -6.68
C PHE A 103 11.08 9.13 -7.20
N LYS A 104 11.70 9.99 -6.38
CA LYS A 104 11.97 11.42 -6.65
C LYS A 104 10.68 12.18 -6.96
N LEU A 105 9.65 11.98 -6.14
CA LEU A 105 8.40 12.72 -6.22
C LEU A 105 8.47 13.99 -5.37
N GLU A 106 7.75 15.03 -5.78
CA GLU A 106 7.72 16.33 -5.09
C GLU A 106 7.24 16.20 -3.63
N PRO A 107 7.91 16.84 -2.64
CA PRO A 107 7.63 16.64 -1.21
C PRO A 107 6.20 17.02 -0.79
N ASP A 108 5.66 18.10 -1.38
CA ASP A 108 4.32 18.58 -1.07
C ASP A 108 3.25 17.51 -1.40
N SER A 109 3.58 16.53 -2.25
CA SER A 109 2.64 15.48 -2.63
C SER A 109 2.35 14.48 -1.51
N LEU A 110 3.24 14.29 -0.52
CA LEU A 110 3.06 13.24 0.49
C LEU A 110 1.94 13.54 1.48
N GLU A 111 1.83 14.77 1.97
CA GLU A 111 0.75 15.16 2.88
C GLU A 111 -0.62 15.04 2.18
N PHE A 112 -0.72 15.50 0.92
CA PHE A 112 -1.94 15.33 0.14
C PHE A 112 -2.27 13.86 -0.11
N CYS A 113 -1.28 13.01 -0.40
CA CYS A 113 -1.50 11.57 -0.56
C CYS A 113 -1.95 10.92 0.75
N SER A 114 -1.41 11.34 1.90
CA SER A 114 -1.81 10.87 3.22
C SER A 114 -3.26 11.23 3.53
N GLN A 115 -3.65 12.50 3.35
CA GLN A 115 -5.03 12.95 3.55
C GLN A 115 -6.00 12.25 2.60
N TRP A 116 -5.60 12.03 1.35
CA TRP A 116 -6.38 11.25 0.40
C TRP A 116 -6.56 9.79 0.86
N GLY A 117 -5.47 9.12 1.26
CA GLY A 117 -5.50 7.74 1.73
C GLY A 117 -6.40 7.57 2.95
N LYS A 118 -6.31 8.48 3.93
CA LYS A 118 -7.21 8.54 5.07
C LYS A 118 -8.67 8.70 4.68
N GLY A 119 -8.96 9.59 3.73
CA GLY A 119 -10.33 9.80 3.22
C GLY A 119 -10.89 8.55 2.53
N VAL A 120 -10.08 7.87 1.73
CA VAL A 120 -10.47 6.62 1.06
C VAL A 120 -10.70 5.51 2.07
N ALA A 121 -9.79 5.29 3.01
CA ALA A 121 -9.94 4.28 4.07
C ALA A 121 -11.23 4.50 4.89
N ALA A 122 -11.53 5.74 5.25
CA ALA A 122 -12.74 6.09 5.98
C ALA A 122 -14.02 5.81 5.17
N LEU A 123 -14.08 6.26 3.90
CA LEU A 123 -15.23 6.00 3.03
C LEU A 123 -15.41 4.51 2.76
N TYR A 124 -14.31 3.78 2.64
CA TYR A 124 -14.32 2.35 2.40
C TYR A 124 -14.85 1.57 3.60
N SER A 125 -14.39 1.91 4.81
CA SER A 125 -14.93 1.40 6.07
C SER A 125 -16.44 1.69 6.21
N GLN A 126 -16.88 2.91 5.88
CA GLN A 126 -18.31 3.25 5.85
C GLN A 126 -19.09 2.41 4.83
N GLY A 127 -18.54 2.21 3.64
CA GLY A 127 -19.14 1.36 2.60
C GLY A 127 -19.37 -0.07 3.08
N LYS A 128 -18.39 -0.66 3.76
CA LYS A 128 -18.52 -1.99 4.38
C LYS A 128 -19.63 -2.04 5.42
N LEU A 129 -19.75 -1.03 6.28
CA LEU A 129 -20.82 -0.97 7.26
C LEU A 129 -22.20 -0.94 6.61
N PHE A 130 -22.37 -0.24 5.48
CA PHE A 130 -23.65 -0.22 4.76
C PHE A 130 -24.00 -1.58 4.12
N ILE A 131 -23.01 -2.33 3.65
CA ILE A 131 -23.22 -3.65 3.03
C ILE A 131 -23.47 -4.72 4.10
N ASN A 132 -22.75 -4.64 5.21
CA ASN A 132 -22.78 -5.63 6.29
C ASN A 132 -23.84 -5.34 7.37
N GLN A 133 -24.74 -4.37 7.15
CA GLN A 133 -25.92 -4.20 8.00
C GLN A 133 -26.84 -5.43 7.86
N VAL A 134 -26.77 -6.31 8.87
CA VAL A 134 -27.79 -7.31 9.24
C VAL A 134 -28.38 -6.89 10.58
#